data_AF-A0A3M1BQS8-F1
#
_entry.id   AF-A0A3M1BQS8-F1
#
_cell.length_a   1.000
_cell.length_b   1.000
_cell.length_c   1.000
_cell.angle_alpha   90.00
_cell.angle_beta   90.00
_cell.angle_gamma   90.00
#
_symmetry.space_group_name_H-M   'P 1'
#
loop_
_entity.id
_entity.type
_entity.pdbx_description
1 polymer ?
#
loop_
_entity_poly.entity_id
_entity_poly.type
_entity_poly.pdbx_seq_one_letter_code
_entity_poly.pdbx_strand_id
1 'polypeptide(L)'
;PYFIEAHTYRFEGHSMADKGDYRSPRELEMFRKKDPIDLLVKRSLREGWLTEEQLRLIDQKVEAVVEESVEFALNSPEPSEEELYTDLYCGVCSDVIP
;
A
#
# COMPACT_ATOMS: atom_id res chain seq x y z
N PRO A 1 3.37 17.99 -21.58
CA PRO A 1 3.07 17.63 -20.17
C PRO A 1 1.57 17.43 -20.03
N TYR A 2 1.13 16.58 -19.10
CA TYR A 2 -0.28 16.32 -18.81
C TYR A 2 -0.53 16.44 -17.31
N PHE A 3 -1.73 16.89 -16.94
CA PHE A 3 -2.21 16.86 -15.57
C PHE A 3 -3.37 15.86 -15.49
N ILE A 4 -3.30 14.94 -14.54
CA ILE A 4 -4.33 13.92 -14.30
C ILE A 4 -4.77 14.06 -12.85
N GLU A 5 -6.07 14.26 -12.64
CA GLU A 5 -6.68 14.25 -11.32
C GLU A 5 -7.40 12.91 -11.10
N ALA A 6 -6.90 12.10 -10.17
CA ALA A 6 -7.50 10.81 -9.82
C ALA A 6 -8.39 10.97 -8.58
N HIS A 7 -9.71 11.04 -8.82
CA HIS A 7 -10.71 11.14 -7.74
C HIS A 7 -10.83 9.79 -7.04
N THR A 8 -10.44 9.74 -5.76
CA THR A 8 -10.49 8.53 -4.93
C THR A 8 -10.99 8.85 -3.52
N TYR A 9 -11.15 7.82 -2.69
CA TYR A 9 -11.62 7.96 -1.32
C TYR A 9 -10.76 7.15 -0.37
N ARG A 10 -10.33 7.77 0.74
CA ARG A 10 -9.56 7.11 1.80
C ARG A 10 -10.52 6.41 2.75
N PHE A 11 -10.57 5.09 2.77
CA PHE A 11 -11.51 4.38 3.64
C PHE A 11 -11.17 4.52 5.13
N GLU A 12 -9.89 4.41 5.46
CA GLU A 12 -9.40 4.49 6.84
C GLU A 12 -9.20 5.94 7.31
N GLY A 13 -8.85 6.10 8.58
CA GLY A 13 -8.42 7.38 9.16
C GLY A 13 -7.19 7.96 8.44
N HIS A 14 -6.80 9.19 8.80
CA HIS A 14 -5.61 9.81 8.20
C HIS A 14 -4.33 9.03 8.49
N SER A 15 -4.29 8.38 9.65
CA SER A 15 -3.19 7.52 10.10
C SER A 15 -3.70 6.51 11.12
N MET A 16 -2.83 5.66 11.63
CA MET A 16 -3.14 4.72 12.72
C MET A 16 -3.64 5.40 14.00
N ALA A 17 -3.29 6.67 14.22
CA ALA A 17 -3.74 7.44 15.39
C ALA A 17 -5.08 8.18 15.17
N ASP A 18 -5.54 8.30 13.92
CA ASP A 18 -6.75 9.02 13.57
C ASP A 18 -7.92 8.04 13.39
N LYS A 19 -8.99 8.24 14.18
CA LYS A 19 -10.20 7.41 14.13
C LYS A 19 -11.14 7.77 12.98
N GLY A 20 -10.99 8.94 12.36
CA GLY A 20 -11.77 9.36 11.19
C GLY A 20 -13.24 9.70 11.48
N ASP A 21 -13.58 10.05 12.73
CA ASP A 21 -14.93 10.33 13.23
C ASP A 21 -15.53 11.67 12.76
N TYR A 22 -14.75 12.46 12.03
CA TYR A 22 -15.17 13.71 11.38
C TYR A 22 -15.88 13.51 10.03
N ARG A 23 -16.05 12.27 9.56
CA ARG A 23 -16.76 11.95 8.30
C ARG A 23 -18.01 11.15 8.59
N SER A 24 -19.01 11.28 7.72
CA SER A 24 -20.25 10.54 7.91
C SER A 24 -20.08 9.05 7.55
N PRO A 25 -20.63 8.12 8.34
CA PRO A 25 -20.63 6.69 7.98
C PRO A 25 -21.33 6.43 6.64
N ARG A 26 -22.35 7.24 6.31
CA ARG A 26 -23.08 7.16 5.04
C ARG A 26 -22.19 7.45 3.83
N GLU A 27 -21.35 8.48 3.92
CA GLU A 27 -20.39 8.81 2.87
C GLU A 27 -19.41 7.66 2.66
N LEU A 28 -18.83 7.13 3.74
CA LEU A 28 -17.93 5.98 3.68
C LEU A 28 -18.59 4.76 3.00
N GLU A 29 -19.83 4.43 3.36
CA GLU A 29 -20.57 3.32 2.75
C GLU A 29 -20.83 3.56 1.24
N MET A 30 -21.17 4.79 0.86
CA MET A 30 -21.36 5.15 -0.55
C MET A 30 -20.10 4.94 -1.38
N PHE A 31 -18.93 5.26 -0.83
CA PHE A 31 -17.65 5.06 -1.52
C PHE A 31 -17.14 3.63 -1.46
N ARG A 32 -17.40 2.87 -0.39
CA ARG A 32 -17.08 1.43 -0.33
C ARG A 32 -17.78 0.63 -1.43
N LYS A 33 -18.99 1.02 -1.85
CA LYS A 33 -19.68 0.41 -3.01
C LYS A 33 -18.98 0.65 -4.35
N LYS A 34 -18.01 1.58 -4.39
CA LYS A 34 -17.19 1.93 -5.55
C LYS A 34 -15.75 1.43 -5.39
N ASP A 35 -15.49 0.49 -4.50
CA ASP A 35 -14.16 -0.08 -4.30
C ASP A 35 -13.61 -0.61 -5.65
N PRO A 36 -12.46 -0.08 -6.12
CA PRO A 36 -11.90 -0.46 -7.42
C PRO A 36 -11.50 -1.94 -7.47
N ILE A 37 -11.14 -2.56 -6.35
CA ILE A 37 -10.79 -3.99 -6.29
C ILE A 37 -12.04 -4.83 -6.52
N ASP A 38 -13.12 -4.57 -5.78
CA ASP A 38 -14.40 -5.28 -5.95
C ASP A 38 -14.96 -5.12 -7.37
N LEU A 39 -14.87 -3.90 -7.92
CA LEU A 39 -15.32 -3.62 -9.29
C LEU A 39 -14.48 -4.37 -10.32
N LEU A 40 -13.17 -4.45 -10.12
CA LEU A 40 -12.27 -5.20 -10.98
C LEU A 40 -12.57 -6.70 -10.90
N VAL A 41 -12.73 -7.26 -9.70
CA VAL A 41 -13.08 -8.68 -9.50
C VAL A 41 -14.38 -9.04 -10.23
N LYS A 42 -15.45 -8.27 -10.01
CA LYS A 42 -16.74 -8.48 -10.68
C LYS A 42 -16.63 -8.40 -12.20
N ARG A 43 -15.85 -7.44 -12.70
CA ARG A 43 -15.59 -7.31 -14.14
C ARG A 43 -14.81 -8.51 -14.67
N SER A 44 -13.73 -8.89 -14.01
CA SER A 44 -12.87 -10.00 -14.44
C SER A 44 -13.63 -11.33 -14.53
N LEU A 45 -14.51 -11.61 -13.57
CA LEU A 45 -15.38 -12.80 -13.61
C LEU A 45 -16.38 -12.73 -14.76
N ARG A 46 -17.05 -11.58 -14.93
CA ARG A 46 -18.04 -11.39 -16.00
C ARG A 46 -17.44 -11.52 -17.40
N GLU A 47 -16.25 -10.96 -17.60
CA GLU A 47 -15.54 -10.99 -18.89
C GLU A 47 -14.74 -12.28 -19.10
N GLY A 48 -14.69 -13.18 -18.11
CA GLY A 48 -13.92 -14.43 -18.17
C GLY A 48 -12.40 -14.25 -18.16
N TRP A 49 -11.89 -13.10 -17.68
CA TRP A 49 -10.46 -12.84 -17.55
C TRP A 49 -9.81 -13.65 -16.43
N LEU A 50 -10.59 -13.90 -15.38
CA LEU A 50 -10.20 -14.70 -14.22
C LEU A 50 -11.35 -15.60 -13.81
N THR A 51 -11.02 -16.74 -13.22
CA THR A 51 -11.96 -17.61 -12.51
C THR A 51 -11.93 -17.33 -11.00
N GLU A 52 -12.98 -17.77 -10.29
CA GLU A 52 -13.01 -17.70 -8.82
C GLU A 52 -11.82 -18.43 -8.19
N GLU A 53 -11.42 -19.57 -8.77
CA GLU A 53 -10.26 -20.33 -8.30
C GLU A 53 -8.96 -19.55 -8.48
N GLN A 54 -8.79 -18.85 -9.61
CA GLN A 54 -7.61 -18.01 -9.83
C GLN A 54 -7.55 -16.85 -8.83
N LEU A 55 -8.69 -16.20 -8.53
CA LEU A 55 -8.76 -15.15 -7.52
C LEU A 55 -8.36 -15.68 -6.14
N ARG A 56 -8.91 -16.84 -5.73
CA ARG A 56 -8.57 -17.49 -4.47
C ARG A 56 -7.08 -17.81 -4.36
N LEU A 57 -6.47 -18.29 -5.46
CA LEU A 57 -5.03 -18.58 -5.51
C LEU A 57 -4.18 -17.31 -5.44
N ILE A 58 -4.64 -16.20 -6.03
CA ILE A 58 -3.98 -14.89 -5.90
C ILE A 58 -3.98 -14.44 -4.45
N ASP A 59 -5.14 -14.49 -3.78
CA ASP A 59 -5.26 -14.07 -2.37
C ASP A 59 -4.33 -14.90 -1.47
N GLN A 60 -4.31 -16.22 -1.63
CA GLN A 60 -3.42 -17.10 -0.88
C GLN A 60 -1.94 -16.81 -1.11
N LYS A 61 -1.57 -16.52 -2.37
CA LYS A 61 -0.19 -16.18 -2.70
C LYS A 61 0.21 -14.84 -2.08
N VAL A 62 -0.67 -13.85 -2.10
CA VAL A 62 -0.40 -12.53 -1.51
C VAL A 62 -0.28 -12.62 0.00
N GLU A 63 -1.16 -13.38 0.67
CA GLU A 63 -1.09 -13.59 2.12
C GLU A 63 0.26 -14.21 2.52
N ALA A 64 0.69 -15.27 1.84
CA ALA A 64 1.98 -15.92 2.10
C ALA A 64 3.16 -14.96 1.92
N VAL A 65 3.14 -14.10 0.90
CA VAL A 65 4.20 -13.11 0.66
C VAL A 65 4.22 -12.05 1.77
N VAL A 66 3.05 -11.62 2.24
CA VAL A 66 2.94 -10.65 3.34
C VAL A 66 3.45 -11.26 4.64
N GLU A 67 3.04 -12.49 4.97
CA GLU A 67 3.50 -13.22 6.15
C GLU A 67 5.03 -13.38 6.15
N GLU A 68 5.61 -13.84 5.03
CA GLU A 68 7.06 -13.97 4.86
C GLU A 68 7.79 -12.62 5.04
N SER A 69 7.23 -11.55 4.48
CA SER A 69 7.81 -10.20 4.58
C SER A 69 7.76 -9.67 6.02
N VAL A 70 6.68 -9.93 6.74
CA VAL A 70 6.52 -9.54 8.15
C VAL A 70 7.49 -10.33 9.03
N GLU A 71 7.61 -11.65 8.82
CA GLU A 71 8.55 -12.49 9.56
C GLU A 71 10.00 -12.04 9.31
N PHE A 72 10.36 -11.77 8.07
CA PHE A 72 11.67 -11.22 7.72
C PHE A 72 11.94 -9.89 8.45
N ALA A 73 10.99 -8.95 8.42
CA ALA A 73 11.15 -7.65 9.07
C ALA A 73 11.28 -7.77 10.59
N LEU A 74 10.48 -8.61 11.24
CA LEU A 74 10.52 -8.82 12.69
C LEU A 74 11.80 -9.52 13.16
N ASN A 75 12.38 -10.38 12.32
CA ASN A 75 13.63 -11.09 12.63
C ASN A 75 14.89 -10.34 12.18
N SER A 76 14.74 -9.20 11.50
CA SER A 76 15.87 -8.38 11.08
C SER A 76 16.47 -7.67 12.29
N PRO A 77 17.81 -7.61 12.41
CA PRO A 77 18.44 -6.86 13.47
C PRO A 77 18.18 -5.35 13.29
N GLU A 78 18.16 -4.63 14.41
CA GLU A 78 18.22 -3.16 14.36
C GLU A 78 19.48 -2.69 13.61
N PRO A 79 19.41 -1.58 12.87
CA PRO A 79 20.58 -1.02 12.21
C PRO A 79 21.64 -0.60 13.24
N SER A 80 22.90 -0.62 12.81
CA SER A 80 23.99 -0.09 13.65
C SER A 80 23.86 1.42 13.83
N GLU A 81 24.39 1.97 14.92
CA GLU A 81 24.42 3.44 15.12
C GLU A 81 25.16 4.18 14.00
N GLU A 82 26.10 3.53 13.31
CA GLU A 82 26.82 4.11 12.17
C GLU A 82 25.89 4.47 11.01
N GLU A 83 24.76 3.77 10.85
CA GLU A 83 23.74 4.05 9.83
C GLU A 83 23.05 5.41 10.03
N LEU A 84 23.20 6.05 11.19
CA LEU A 84 22.70 7.42 11.39
C LEU A 84 23.45 8.45 10.54
N TYR A 85 24.67 8.12 10.09
CA TYR A 85 25.57 9.04 9.39
C TYR A 85 25.76 8.70 7.90
N THR A 86 25.22 7.56 7.46
CA THR A 86 25.20 7.15 6.05
C THR A 86 24.18 7.97 5.26
N ASP A 87 24.35 8.06 3.94
CA ASP A 87 23.45 8.77 2.99
C ASP A 87 23.19 10.27 3.22
N LEU A 88 23.91 10.92 4.14
CA LEU A 88 23.84 12.37 4.35
C LEU A 88 24.48 13.17 3.19
N TYR A 89 25.57 12.63 2.63
CA TYR A 89 26.32 13.20 1.51
C TYR A 89 26.68 12.10 0.51
N CYS A 90 26.92 12.46 -0.75
CA CYS A 90 27.43 11.49 -1.72
C CYS A 90 28.84 11.04 -1.33
N GLY A 91 29.03 9.73 -1.13
CA GLY A 91 30.32 9.15 -0.73
C GLY A 91 31.45 9.29 -1.77
N VAL A 92 31.14 9.70 -3.01
CA VAL A 92 32.10 9.99 -4.09
C VAL A 92 32.41 11.46 -4.27
N CYS A 93 31.72 12.35 -3.54
CA CYS A 93 31.99 13.78 -3.61
C CYS A 93 32.71 14.21 -2.33
N SER A 94 33.97 13.77 -2.20
CA SER A 94 34.85 14.14 -1.08
C SER A 94 35.13 15.64 -0.97
N ASP A 95 34.75 16.45 -1.96
CA ASP A 95 35.07 17.87 -2.07
C ASP A 95 33.83 18.76 -2.29
N VAL A 96 32.68 18.43 -1.69
CA VAL A 96 31.51 19.33 -1.68
C VAL A 96 31.31 19.93 -0.29
N ILE A 97 32.35 20.59 0.19
CA ILE A 97 32.21 21.76 1.06
C ILE A 97 32.77 22.92 0.23
N PRO A 98 32.12 24.09 0.15
CA PRO A 98 32.76 25.27 -0.41
C PRO A 98 34.06 25.64 0.31
#